data_AF-A0A6G0EGP3-F1
#
_entry.id   AF-A0A6G0EGP3-F1
#
_cell.length_a   1.000
_cell.length_b   1.000
_cell.length_c   1.000
_cell.angle_alpha   90.00
_cell.angle_beta   90.00
_cell.angle_gamma   90.00
#
_symmetry.space_group_name_H-M   'P 1'
#
loop_
_entity.id
_entity.type
_entity.pdbx_description
1 polymer ?
#
loop_
_entity_poly.entity_id
_entity_poly.type
_entity_poly.pdbx_seq_one_letter_code
_entity_poly.pdbx_strand_id
1 'polypeptide(L)'
;MRSDSITHSLSRPPESAGRRLNRRAVLKTAAIGIGGSAFTLPTVVGSVSTQTESSPMHTLMITANGPVDYDFTVNGTLEADTRFGDFSADSDDTVFDPDGPANVGARDETGPRPEDAGENNFLGDRFRVVGYVQRLDVEPEPGSDAYVYLDEFLSSPYEPQRQGFVLGRERTIMITANGPTEYELLVEGDLVPDTEGGDFAADSDDVPTDNGDGTMTAADTTGPRPANAGGSNFLGDRYRFSGSVERLNLGYDVSQYQVNVYLDEQNMDPSDVVHDI
;
A
#
# COMPACT_ATOMS: atom_id res chain seq x y z
N MET A 1 -71.00 4.89 -44.69
CA MET A 1 -70.01 4.28 -45.62
C MET A 1 -68.72 5.07 -45.42
N ARG A 2 -67.59 4.54 -44.94
CA ARG A 2 -67.09 3.18 -44.75
C ARG A 2 -66.37 3.11 -43.39
N SER A 3 -66.51 1.98 -42.71
CA SER A 3 -65.71 1.57 -41.56
C SER A 3 -64.38 1.02 -42.05
N ASP A 4 -63.27 1.42 -41.44
CA ASP A 4 -62.02 0.65 -41.47
C ASP A 4 -61.61 0.36 -40.02
N SER A 5 -61.54 -0.93 -39.72
CA SER A 5 -61.23 -1.50 -38.41
C SER A 5 -59.76 -1.95 -38.43
N ILE A 6 -58.92 -1.33 -37.60
CA ILE A 6 -57.53 -1.79 -37.39
C ILE A 6 -57.49 -2.59 -36.09
N THR A 7 -57.22 -3.88 -36.24
CA THR A 7 -57.06 -4.85 -35.16
C THR A 7 -55.62 -4.82 -34.67
N HIS A 8 -55.36 -4.28 -33.47
CA HIS A 8 -54.08 -4.49 -32.79
C HIS A 8 -54.13 -5.79 -31.97
N SER A 9 -53.28 -6.74 -32.39
CA SER A 9 -53.03 -8.01 -31.73
C SER A 9 -52.24 -7.80 -30.44
N LEU A 10 -52.80 -8.23 -29.31
CA LEU A 10 -52.14 -8.30 -28.01
C LEU A 10 -51.19 -9.51 -28.00
N SER A 11 -49.89 -9.27 -28.09
CA SER A 11 -48.86 -10.28 -27.80
C SER A 11 -48.80 -10.53 -26.29
N ARG A 12 -49.13 -11.76 -25.87
CA ARG A 12 -48.94 -12.24 -24.49
C ARG A 12 -47.46 -12.26 -24.12
N PRO A 13 -47.06 -11.86 -22.89
CA PRO A 13 -45.72 -12.15 -22.39
C PRO A 13 -45.57 -13.64 -22.08
N PRO A 14 -44.39 -14.25 -22.31
CA PRO A 14 -44.15 -15.64 -21.98
C PRO A 14 -44.07 -15.89 -20.47
N GLU A 15 -44.47 -17.10 -20.14
CA GLU A 15 -44.60 -17.69 -18.82
C GLU A 15 -43.32 -17.63 -17.98
N SER A 16 -43.52 -17.39 -16.68
CA SER A 16 -42.55 -17.56 -15.61
C SER A 16 -42.04 -19.01 -15.56
N ALA A 17 -40.84 -19.25 -16.07
CA ALA A 17 -40.11 -20.48 -15.82
C ALA A 17 -39.56 -20.47 -14.40
N GLY A 18 -40.07 -21.40 -13.59
CA GLY A 18 -39.70 -21.58 -12.19
C GLY A 18 -38.19 -21.76 -12.00
N ARG A 19 -37.61 -20.88 -11.19
CA ARG A 19 -36.24 -20.97 -10.66
C ARG A 19 -36.17 -22.20 -9.76
N ARG A 20 -35.80 -23.36 -10.33
CA ARG A 20 -35.34 -24.51 -9.56
C ARG A 20 -34.03 -24.11 -8.87
N LEU A 21 -34.07 -23.94 -7.56
CA LEU A 21 -32.88 -23.92 -6.70
C LEU A 21 -32.19 -25.28 -6.84
N ASN A 22 -31.23 -25.38 -7.75
CA ASN A 22 -30.33 -26.50 -7.86
C ASN A 22 -29.29 -26.33 -6.75
N ARG A 23 -29.62 -26.77 -5.53
CA ARG A 23 -28.66 -26.93 -4.44
C ARG A 23 -27.71 -28.07 -4.80
N ARG A 24 -26.67 -27.77 -5.57
CA ARG A 24 -25.44 -28.53 -5.55
C ARG A 24 -24.42 -27.71 -4.78
N ALA A 25 -24.38 -27.98 -3.47
CA ALA A 25 -23.18 -27.74 -2.70
C ALA A 25 -22.04 -28.46 -3.42
N VAL A 26 -21.05 -27.71 -3.89
CA VAL A 26 -19.75 -28.29 -4.23
C VAL A 26 -19.19 -28.82 -2.92
N LEU A 27 -19.18 -30.14 -2.78
CA LEU A 27 -18.39 -30.80 -1.74
C LEU A 27 -16.92 -30.42 -2.02
N LYS A 28 -16.39 -29.43 -1.28
CA LYS A 28 -14.96 -29.39 -1.01
C LYS A 28 -14.69 -30.61 -0.13
N THR A 29 -14.21 -31.69 -0.75
CA THR A 29 -13.79 -32.88 -0.03
C THR A 29 -12.59 -32.49 0.82
N ALA A 30 -12.82 -32.26 2.11
CA ALA A 30 -11.75 -32.29 3.11
C ALA A 30 -11.25 -33.73 3.16
N ALA A 31 -10.15 -34.01 2.46
CA ALA A 31 -9.42 -35.26 2.59
C ALA A 31 -8.74 -35.27 3.96
N ILE A 32 -9.43 -35.76 4.98
CA ILE A 32 -8.80 -36.24 6.22
C ILE A 32 -8.15 -37.58 5.87
N GLY A 33 -6.94 -37.51 5.33
CA GLY A 33 -6.03 -38.62 5.16
C GLY A 33 -5.07 -38.68 6.33
N ILE A 34 -5.36 -39.54 7.30
CA ILE A 34 -4.37 -40.01 8.27
C ILE A 34 -3.37 -40.87 7.47
N GLY A 35 -2.22 -40.29 7.14
CA GLY A 35 -1.17 -40.98 6.40
C GLY A 35 0.06 -40.09 6.31
N GLY A 36 0.98 -40.27 7.26
CA GLY A 36 2.22 -39.49 7.36
C GLY A 36 3.02 -39.52 6.06
N SER A 37 3.05 -38.39 5.38
CA SER A 37 4.09 -37.98 4.45
C SER A 37 4.27 -36.49 4.69
N ALA A 38 5.42 -36.08 5.21
CA ALA A 38 5.75 -34.67 5.34
C ALA A 38 5.98 -34.12 3.92
N PHE A 39 4.94 -33.54 3.32
CA PHE A 39 5.12 -32.68 2.15
C PHE A 39 5.64 -31.34 2.67
N THR A 40 6.94 -31.12 2.46
CA THR A 40 7.55 -29.80 2.57
C THR A 40 6.97 -28.93 1.46
N LEU A 41 6.05 -28.03 1.80
CA LEU A 41 5.73 -26.90 0.94
C LEU A 41 7.04 -26.11 0.74
N PRO A 42 7.38 -25.70 -0.49
CA PRO A 42 8.53 -24.84 -0.70
C PRO A 42 8.22 -23.45 -0.13
N THR A 43 8.54 -23.23 1.14
CA THR A 43 8.73 -21.87 1.65
C THR A 43 10.02 -21.37 1.01
N VAL A 44 9.91 -20.55 -0.03
CA VAL A 44 11.05 -19.79 -0.53
C VAL A 44 11.32 -18.68 0.47
N VAL A 45 12.04 -19.01 1.54
CA VAL A 45 12.62 -18.01 2.44
C VAL A 45 13.82 -17.42 1.68
N GLY A 46 13.57 -16.36 0.91
CA GLY A 46 14.62 -15.49 0.42
C GLY A 46 15.30 -14.83 1.62
N SER A 47 16.32 -15.45 2.19
CA SER A 47 17.13 -14.84 3.25
C SER A 47 18.13 -13.88 2.62
N VAL A 48 17.82 -12.59 2.62
CA VAL A 48 18.80 -11.53 2.32
C VAL A 48 18.90 -10.56 3.50
N SER A 49 20.05 -10.67 4.17
CA SER A 49 20.64 -9.73 5.12
C SER A 49 19.96 -9.52 6.47
N THR A 50 20.80 -9.33 7.48
CA THR A 50 20.51 -9.21 8.90
C THR A 50 19.80 -7.89 9.23
N GLN A 51 18.50 -7.77 8.98
CA GLN A 51 17.67 -6.76 9.64
C GLN A 51 17.24 -7.31 11.01
N THR A 52 17.72 -6.65 12.07
CA THR A 52 17.56 -7.08 13.48
C THR A 52 16.45 -6.31 14.19
N GLU A 53 15.47 -5.80 13.43
CA GLU A 53 14.23 -5.23 13.95
C GLU A 53 13.08 -5.84 13.14
N SER A 54 12.06 -6.34 13.83
CA SER A 54 10.93 -7.00 13.16
C SER A 54 10.08 -5.94 12.48
N SER A 55 10.35 -5.65 11.22
CA SER A 55 9.46 -4.83 10.41
C SER A 55 8.03 -5.39 10.50
N PRO A 56 7.02 -4.52 10.63
CA PRO A 56 5.64 -4.96 10.77
C PRO A 56 5.23 -5.82 9.57
N MET A 57 4.45 -6.87 9.85
CA MET A 57 3.86 -7.72 8.82
C MET A 57 2.57 -7.06 8.33
N HIS A 58 2.51 -6.77 7.03
CA HIS A 58 1.35 -6.22 6.35
C HIS A 58 0.60 -7.31 5.59
N THR A 59 -0.65 -7.03 5.20
CA THR A 59 -1.41 -7.91 4.30
C THR A 59 -1.81 -7.20 3.02
N LEU A 60 -1.35 -7.72 1.89
CA LEU A 60 -1.75 -7.31 0.55
C LEU A 60 -2.86 -8.25 0.07
N MET A 61 -3.99 -7.72 -0.38
CA MET A 61 -5.10 -8.49 -0.91
C MET A 61 -5.49 -7.94 -2.28
N ILE A 62 -5.50 -8.79 -3.30
CA ILE A 62 -5.90 -8.43 -4.67
C ILE A 62 -7.21 -9.15 -4.91
N THR A 63 -8.26 -8.44 -5.29
CA THR A 63 -9.59 -9.03 -5.51
C THR A 63 -10.14 -8.60 -6.86
N ALA A 64 -10.89 -9.48 -7.52
CA ALA A 64 -11.57 -9.17 -8.76
C ALA A 64 -12.92 -9.88 -8.89
N ASN A 65 -13.85 -9.28 -9.63
CA ASN A 65 -15.16 -9.86 -9.96
C ASN A 65 -15.19 -10.64 -11.29
N GLY A 66 -14.02 -10.87 -11.87
CA GLY A 66 -13.71 -11.72 -13.03
C GLY A 66 -12.21 -12.00 -13.07
N PRO A 67 -11.66 -12.58 -14.15
CA PRO A 67 -10.24 -12.89 -14.20
C PRO A 67 -9.37 -11.64 -14.14
N VAL A 68 -8.28 -11.73 -13.40
CA VAL A 68 -7.28 -10.66 -13.27
C VAL A 68 -5.89 -11.28 -13.26
N ASP A 69 -5.04 -10.77 -14.15
CA ASP A 69 -3.61 -11.05 -14.11
C ASP A 69 -2.95 -10.01 -13.19
N TYR A 70 -2.05 -10.44 -12.32
CA TYR A 70 -1.22 -9.51 -11.56
C TYR A 70 0.24 -9.96 -11.43
N ASP A 71 1.10 -8.97 -11.26
CA ASP A 71 2.54 -9.15 -11.03
C ASP A 71 2.97 -8.10 -10.00
N PHE A 72 3.60 -8.53 -8.91
CA PHE A 72 4.19 -7.61 -7.96
C PHE A 72 5.51 -8.10 -7.38
N THR A 73 6.34 -7.15 -6.96
CA THR A 73 7.63 -7.41 -6.31
C THR A 73 7.68 -6.74 -4.95
N VAL A 74 8.42 -7.30 -4.01
CA VAL A 74 8.58 -6.81 -2.63
C VAL A 74 10.07 -6.69 -2.30
N ASN A 75 10.44 -5.58 -1.64
CA ASN A 75 11.70 -5.50 -0.91
C ASN A 75 11.51 -6.01 0.52
N GLY A 76 11.69 -7.31 0.71
CA GLY A 76 11.57 -7.96 2.00
C GLY A 76 11.11 -9.40 1.86
N THR A 77 10.15 -9.82 2.67
CA THR A 77 9.62 -11.20 2.62
C THR A 77 8.17 -11.22 2.16
N LEU A 78 7.83 -12.27 1.42
CA LEU A 78 6.51 -12.50 0.86
C LEU A 78 6.04 -13.92 1.23
N GLU A 79 4.84 -14.03 1.78
CA GLU A 79 4.22 -15.31 2.13
C GLU A 79 2.76 -15.34 1.66
N ALA A 80 2.37 -16.38 0.93
CA ALA A 80 0.98 -16.64 0.57
C ALA A 80 0.12 -16.90 1.83
N ASP A 81 -0.98 -16.15 2.01
CA ASP A 81 -1.92 -16.39 3.13
C ASP A 81 -2.98 -17.45 2.76
N THR A 82 -2.59 -18.71 2.87
CA THR A 82 -3.42 -19.88 2.56
C THR A 82 -4.63 -20.10 3.50
N ARG A 83 -4.83 -19.24 4.51
CA ARG A 83 -5.83 -19.48 5.58
C ARG A 83 -7.15 -18.74 5.40
N PHE A 84 -7.26 -17.81 4.46
CA PHE A 84 -8.38 -16.86 4.39
C PHE A 84 -9.50 -17.19 3.40
N GLY A 85 -9.84 -18.47 3.25
CA GLY A 85 -11.09 -18.87 2.58
C GLY A 85 -11.12 -18.54 1.10
N ASP A 86 -11.99 -17.61 0.68
CA ASP A 86 -12.14 -17.18 -0.72
C ASP A 86 -11.08 -16.14 -1.15
N PHE A 87 -10.20 -15.75 -0.22
CA PHE A 87 -9.06 -14.85 -0.43
C PHE A 87 -7.73 -15.52 -0.11
N SER A 88 -7.68 -16.85 -0.11
CA SER A 88 -6.43 -17.56 0.13
C SER A 88 -5.62 -17.60 -1.16
N ALA A 89 -4.42 -17.02 -1.12
CA ALA A 89 -3.37 -17.33 -2.08
C ALA A 89 -3.26 -18.86 -2.17
N ASP A 90 -3.50 -19.41 -3.36
CA ASP A 90 -3.67 -20.84 -3.57
C ASP A 90 -2.36 -21.50 -4.04
N SER A 91 -2.46 -22.59 -4.79
CA SER A 91 -1.26 -23.38 -5.15
C SER A 91 -0.65 -22.97 -6.48
N ASP A 92 -1.32 -22.08 -7.21
CA ASP A 92 -1.02 -21.63 -8.56
C ASP A 92 0.02 -20.51 -8.54
N ASP A 93 0.01 -19.75 -7.43
CA ASP A 93 0.88 -18.62 -7.15
C ASP A 93 2.33 -18.94 -7.44
N THR A 94 2.88 -18.28 -8.46
CA THR A 94 4.28 -18.41 -8.80
C THR A 94 5.07 -17.32 -8.11
N VAL A 95 5.71 -17.68 -6.98
CA VAL A 95 6.72 -16.83 -6.32
C VAL A 95 8.04 -16.93 -7.09
N PHE A 96 8.63 -15.79 -7.44
CA PHE A 96 9.87 -15.70 -8.20
C PHE A 96 10.88 -14.74 -7.57
N ASP A 97 12.15 -14.86 -7.97
CA ASP A 97 13.23 -13.93 -7.61
C ASP A 97 13.41 -12.95 -8.78
N PRO A 98 13.00 -11.68 -8.65
CA PRO A 98 13.08 -10.69 -9.73
C PRO A 98 14.53 -10.23 -9.98
N ASP A 99 14.87 -9.99 -11.25
CA ASP A 99 16.12 -9.28 -11.59
C ASP A 99 16.00 -7.80 -11.16
N GLY A 100 16.56 -7.40 -10.01
CA GLY A 100 16.51 -6.01 -9.56
C GLY A 100 16.74 -5.79 -8.05
N PRO A 101 16.33 -4.62 -7.52
CA PRO A 101 16.43 -4.30 -6.09
C PRO A 101 15.33 -4.95 -5.22
N ALA A 102 14.38 -5.67 -5.83
CA ALA A 102 13.41 -6.48 -5.10
C ALA A 102 14.04 -7.82 -4.71
N ASN A 103 13.58 -8.38 -3.59
CA ASN A 103 14.08 -9.68 -3.12
C ASN A 103 13.17 -10.85 -3.54
N VAL A 104 11.88 -10.58 -3.76
CA VAL A 104 10.87 -11.60 -4.09
C VAL A 104 9.76 -10.95 -4.91
N GLY A 105 9.13 -11.68 -5.83
CA GLY A 105 7.88 -11.30 -6.49
C GLY A 105 6.88 -12.44 -6.57
N ALA A 106 5.63 -12.11 -6.88
CA ALA A 106 4.57 -13.06 -7.18
C ALA A 106 3.86 -12.67 -8.46
N ARG A 107 3.48 -13.68 -9.24
CA ARG A 107 2.63 -13.55 -10.42
C ARG A 107 1.55 -14.62 -10.36
N ASP A 108 0.32 -14.19 -10.64
CA ASP A 108 -0.81 -15.12 -10.70
C ASP A 108 -1.94 -14.59 -11.61
N GLU A 109 -2.86 -15.49 -11.95
CA GLU A 109 -4.15 -15.23 -12.58
C GLU A 109 -5.26 -15.63 -11.59
N THR A 110 -5.91 -14.64 -10.97
CA THR A 110 -6.96 -14.89 -9.96
C THR A 110 -8.34 -14.41 -10.42
N GLY A 111 -9.36 -14.73 -9.62
CA GLY A 111 -10.74 -14.33 -9.88
C GLY A 111 -11.64 -15.45 -10.42
N PRO A 112 -12.97 -15.27 -10.41
CA PRO A 112 -13.88 -16.25 -10.98
C PRO A 112 -13.70 -16.31 -12.49
N ARG A 113 -13.91 -17.50 -13.07
CA ARG A 113 -13.94 -17.66 -14.54
C ARG A 113 -14.92 -16.67 -15.17
N PRO A 114 -14.71 -16.24 -16.42
CA PRO A 114 -15.61 -15.29 -17.09
C PRO A 114 -17.09 -15.72 -17.06
N GLU A 115 -17.37 -17.03 -17.16
CA GLU A 115 -18.74 -17.56 -17.10
C GLU A 115 -19.40 -17.50 -15.71
N ASP A 116 -18.59 -17.37 -14.66
CA ASP A 116 -19.00 -17.28 -13.25
C ASP A 116 -18.80 -15.85 -12.67
N ALA A 117 -18.27 -14.93 -13.49
CA ALA A 117 -18.05 -13.52 -13.17
C ALA A 117 -19.38 -12.76 -13.04
N GLY A 118 -19.40 -11.73 -12.18
CA GLY A 118 -20.59 -10.90 -11.98
C GLY A 118 -20.46 -9.87 -10.87
N GLU A 119 -21.29 -8.82 -10.92
CA GLU A 119 -21.12 -7.53 -10.23
C GLU A 119 -20.83 -7.56 -8.72
N ASN A 120 -21.11 -8.66 -7.99
CA ASN A 120 -21.05 -8.68 -6.51
C ASN A 120 -20.20 -9.80 -5.91
N ASN A 121 -19.56 -10.66 -6.71
CA ASN A 121 -18.74 -11.76 -6.19
C ASN A 121 -17.27 -11.48 -6.49
N PHE A 122 -16.53 -11.03 -5.49
CA PHE A 122 -15.10 -10.85 -5.58
C PHE A 122 -14.39 -12.07 -5.00
N LEU A 123 -13.48 -12.64 -5.77
CA LEU A 123 -12.48 -13.60 -5.32
C LEU A 123 -11.11 -12.94 -5.42
N GLY A 124 -10.11 -13.55 -4.82
CA GLY A 124 -8.77 -13.02 -4.95
C GLY A 124 -7.76 -13.72 -4.08
N ASP A 125 -6.59 -13.12 -3.98
CA ASP A 125 -5.47 -13.67 -3.21
C ASP A 125 -5.05 -12.70 -2.13
N ARG A 126 -4.56 -13.27 -1.04
CA ARG A 126 -4.01 -12.53 0.08
C ARG A 126 -2.59 -12.98 0.32
N PHE A 127 -1.68 -12.02 0.37
CA PHE A 127 -0.29 -12.18 0.72
C PHE A 127 0.02 -11.47 2.03
N ARG A 128 1.00 -12.01 2.74
CA ARG A 128 1.65 -11.43 3.90
C ARG A 128 2.98 -10.88 3.45
N VAL A 129 3.20 -9.62 3.74
CA VAL A 129 4.35 -8.86 3.22
C VAL A 129 5.08 -8.24 4.40
N VAL A 130 6.38 -8.51 4.51
CA VAL A 130 7.28 -7.74 5.37
C VAL A 130 8.14 -6.88 4.45
N GLY A 131 8.22 -5.58 4.72
CA GLY A 131 8.86 -4.62 3.84
C GLY A 131 7.86 -3.95 2.89
N TYR A 132 8.31 -3.55 1.72
CA TYR A 132 7.52 -2.71 0.82
C TYR A 132 7.33 -3.33 -0.57
N VAL A 133 6.13 -3.19 -1.13
CA VAL A 133 5.86 -3.54 -2.53
C VAL A 133 6.64 -2.55 -3.39
N GLN A 134 7.43 -2.99 -4.37
CA GLN A 134 8.19 -2.07 -5.23
C GLN A 134 7.44 -1.75 -6.53
N ARG A 135 6.69 -2.73 -7.02
CA ARG A 135 5.91 -2.69 -8.25
C ARG A 135 4.69 -3.56 -8.06
N LEU A 136 3.54 -3.10 -8.56
CA LEU A 136 2.32 -3.87 -8.64
C LEU A 136 1.65 -3.52 -9.96
N ASP A 137 1.47 -4.50 -10.83
CA ASP A 137 0.66 -4.39 -12.04
C ASP A 137 -0.56 -5.29 -11.87
N VAL A 138 -1.74 -4.74 -12.13
CA VAL A 138 -3.03 -5.45 -12.03
C VAL A 138 -3.80 -5.20 -13.32
N GLU A 139 -4.06 -6.25 -14.08
CA GLU A 139 -4.70 -6.21 -15.39
C GLU A 139 -6.00 -7.03 -15.37
N PRO A 140 -7.14 -6.43 -14.96
CA PRO A 140 -8.43 -7.12 -15.02
C PRO A 140 -8.89 -7.32 -16.47
N GLU A 141 -9.58 -8.44 -16.74
CA GLU A 141 -10.21 -8.66 -18.04
C GLU A 141 -11.24 -7.56 -18.38
N PRO A 142 -11.46 -7.26 -19.68
CA PRO A 142 -12.44 -6.25 -20.08
C PRO A 142 -13.85 -6.53 -19.55
N GLY A 143 -14.37 -5.60 -18.73
CA GLY A 143 -15.69 -5.73 -18.10
C GLY A 143 -15.65 -6.28 -16.67
N SER A 144 -14.47 -6.54 -16.14
CA SER A 144 -14.21 -6.86 -14.74
C SER A 144 -13.62 -5.67 -14.00
N ASP A 145 -13.86 -5.65 -12.69
CA ASP A 145 -13.27 -4.73 -11.73
C ASP A 145 -12.27 -5.51 -10.87
N ALA A 146 -11.12 -4.89 -10.62
CA ALA A 146 -10.14 -5.35 -9.64
C ALA A 146 -9.88 -4.27 -8.59
N TYR A 147 -9.66 -4.72 -7.35
CA TYR A 147 -9.34 -3.90 -6.20
C TYR A 147 -8.11 -4.45 -5.51
N VAL A 148 -7.28 -3.55 -4.98
CA VAL A 148 -6.12 -3.90 -4.17
C VAL A 148 -6.38 -3.36 -2.78
N TYR A 149 -6.07 -4.13 -1.76
CA TYR A 149 -6.13 -3.69 -0.37
C TYR A 149 -4.78 -3.91 0.30
N LEU A 150 -4.33 -2.95 1.10
CA LEU A 150 -3.28 -3.18 2.09
C LEU A 150 -3.81 -2.94 3.48
N ASP A 151 -3.56 -3.89 4.36
CA ASP A 151 -4.03 -3.87 5.74
C ASP A 151 -5.53 -3.55 5.81
N GLU A 152 -6.28 -4.15 4.87
CA GLU A 152 -7.73 -4.03 4.74
C GLU A 152 -8.22 -2.66 4.22
N PHE A 153 -7.31 -1.74 3.86
CA PHE A 153 -7.63 -0.46 3.23
C PHE A 153 -7.54 -0.55 1.71
N LEU A 154 -8.59 -0.07 1.03
CA LEU A 154 -8.65 -0.03 -0.44
C LEU A 154 -7.58 0.92 -1.00
N SER A 155 -6.77 0.38 -1.90
CA SER A 155 -5.76 1.07 -2.69
C SER A 155 -6.13 1.07 -4.18
N SER A 156 -5.70 2.11 -4.90
CA SER A 156 -5.90 2.19 -6.34
C SER A 156 -4.94 1.22 -7.06
N PRO A 157 -5.43 0.29 -7.90
CA PRO A 157 -4.56 -0.59 -8.70
C PRO A 157 -3.82 0.14 -9.83
N TYR A 158 -4.13 1.42 -10.09
CA TYR A 158 -3.52 2.23 -11.16
C TYR A 158 -2.54 3.31 -10.65
N GLU A 159 -2.45 3.50 -9.34
CA GLU A 159 -1.38 4.27 -8.71
C GLU A 159 -0.01 3.56 -8.56
N PRO A 160 0.16 2.21 -8.76
CA PRO A 160 1.39 1.50 -8.44
C PRO A 160 2.61 1.67 -9.34
N GLN A 161 2.55 2.54 -10.35
CA GLN A 161 3.65 2.73 -11.30
C GLN A 161 4.72 3.73 -10.85
N ARG A 162 4.60 4.32 -9.65
CA ARG A 162 5.71 5.08 -9.04
C ARG A 162 6.46 4.18 -8.07
N GLN A 163 7.72 3.89 -8.41
CA GLN A 163 8.63 3.04 -7.64
C GLN A 163 8.66 3.45 -6.16
N GLY A 164 8.45 2.48 -5.27
CA GLY A 164 8.52 2.65 -3.81
C GLY A 164 7.16 2.60 -3.11
N PHE A 165 6.45 1.48 -3.18
CA PHE A 165 5.23 1.24 -2.41
C PHE A 165 5.53 0.66 -1.02
N VAL A 166 5.80 1.52 -0.03
CA VAL A 166 5.00 1.36 1.19
C VAL A 166 3.64 1.89 0.77
N LEU A 167 2.58 1.08 0.78
CA LEU A 167 1.27 1.57 0.34
C LEU A 167 0.85 2.79 1.18
N GLY A 168 1.00 3.96 0.57
CA GLY A 168 -0.04 4.97 0.47
C GLY A 168 -0.36 5.78 1.71
N ARG A 169 0.41 5.70 2.80
CA ARG A 169 0.34 6.80 3.78
C ARG A 169 1.35 7.85 3.36
N GLU A 170 0.87 8.90 2.70
CA GLU A 170 1.55 10.20 2.75
C GLU A 170 1.80 10.47 4.23
N ARG A 171 3.07 10.36 4.63
CA ARG A 171 3.49 10.59 6.00
C ARG A 171 3.79 12.06 6.16
N THR A 172 3.70 12.54 7.39
CA THR A 172 4.14 13.89 7.71
C THR A 172 5.32 13.82 8.65
N ILE A 173 6.34 14.61 8.37
CA ILE A 173 7.37 14.92 9.34
C ILE A 173 7.33 16.42 9.61
N MET A 174 7.35 16.79 10.88
CA MET A 174 7.37 18.18 11.32
C MET A 174 8.53 18.39 12.27
N ILE A 175 9.40 19.34 11.95
CA ILE A 175 10.55 19.70 12.77
C ILE A 175 10.21 21.04 13.40
N THR A 176 10.05 21.08 14.72
CA THR A 176 9.68 22.31 15.43
C THR A 176 10.77 22.70 16.42
N ALA A 177 11.03 23.99 16.56
CA ALA A 177 12.02 24.52 17.47
C ALA A 177 11.59 25.83 18.13
N ASN A 178 12.04 26.06 19.36
CA ASN A 178 11.86 27.36 20.05
C ASN A 178 13.08 28.29 19.91
N GLY A 179 14.00 27.97 18.99
CA GLY A 179 15.13 28.78 18.56
C GLY A 179 15.65 28.31 17.20
N PRO A 180 16.65 28.99 16.62
CA PRO A 180 17.17 28.64 15.30
C PRO A 180 17.75 27.23 15.31
N THR A 181 17.29 26.42 14.37
CA THR A 181 17.69 25.02 14.22
C THR A 181 17.92 24.72 12.75
N GLU A 182 19.15 24.39 12.39
CA GLU A 182 19.49 23.86 11.07
C GLU A 182 19.08 22.38 11.01
N TYR A 183 18.59 21.92 9.88
CA TYR A 183 18.31 20.50 9.66
C TYR A 183 18.72 20.01 8.27
N GLU A 184 18.97 18.71 8.17
CA GLU A 184 19.09 17.97 6.91
C GLU A 184 18.27 16.68 7.05
N LEU A 185 17.25 16.55 6.21
CA LEU A 185 16.34 15.41 6.12
C LEU A 185 16.57 14.69 4.79
N LEU A 186 16.91 13.41 4.84
CA LEU A 186 17.04 12.52 3.69
C LEU A 186 15.94 11.46 3.75
N VAL A 187 15.20 11.30 2.65
CA VAL A 187 14.10 10.34 2.52
C VAL A 187 14.29 9.50 1.25
N GLU A 188 14.03 8.19 1.32
CA GLU A 188 13.80 7.37 0.13
C GLU A 188 12.37 7.61 -0.39
N GLY A 189 12.19 8.02 -1.65
CA GLY A 189 10.88 8.30 -2.23
C GLY A 189 10.61 9.79 -2.50
N ASP A 190 9.33 10.20 -2.43
CA ASP A 190 8.91 11.58 -2.68
C ASP A 190 8.98 12.41 -1.38
N LEU A 191 9.42 13.66 -1.48
CA LEU A 191 9.42 14.64 -0.39
C LEU A 191 8.91 15.98 -0.91
N VAL A 192 7.89 16.54 -0.25
CA VAL A 192 7.20 17.76 -0.68
C VAL A 192 6.99 18.69 0.53
N PRO A 193 7.33 19.99 0.43
CA PRO A 193 7.07 20.93 1.50
C PRO A 193 5.56 21.11 1.69
N ASP A 194 5.14 21.25 2.94
CA ASP A 194 3.76 21.56 3.28
C ASP A 194 3.60 23.04 3.58
N THR A 195 3.13 23.79 2.58
CA THR A 195 2.99 25.25 2.64
C THR A 195 1.67 25.70 3.28
N GLU A 196 0.81 24.79 3.73
CA GLU A 196 -0.52 25.10 4.28
C GLU A 196 -0.61 24.93 5.81
N GLY A 197 0.48 24.49 6.46
CA GLY A 197 0.56 24.15 7.88
C GLY A 197 0.50 25.31 8.90
N GLY A 198 0.26 26.55 8.48
CA GLY A 198 0.25 27.72 9.37
C GLY A 198 1.64 28.02 9.96
N ASP A 199 1.76 28.06 11.29
CA ASP A 199 3.03 28.31 12.00
C ASP A 199 4.06 27.18 11.86
N PHE A 200 3.66 26.07 11.23
CA PHE A 200 4.49 24.90 10.93
C PHE A 200 4.58 24.62 9.42
N ALA A 201 4.16 25.58 8.59
CA ALA A 201 4.28 25.45 7.15
C ALA A 201 5.76 25.57 6.76
N ALA A 202 6.22 24.65 5.91
CA ALA A 202 7.47 24.88 5.19
C ALA A 202 7.32 26.10 4.28
N ASP A 203 8.38 26.87 4.13
CA ASP A 203 8.42 28.02 3.25
C ASP A 203 8.42 27.55 1.77
N SER A 204 7.97 28.43 0.87
CA SER A 204 7.83 28.07 -0.56
C SER A 204 9.16 27.80 -1.26
N ASP A 205 10.28 28.22 -0.67
CA ASP A 205 11.64 28.00 -1.14
C ASP A 205 12.33 26.80 -0.50
N ASP A 206 11.66 26.07 0.40
CA ASP A 206 12.12 24.82 1.03
C ASP A 206 12.00 23.61 0.09
N VAL A 207 12.33 23.80 -1.18
CA VAL A 207 12.17 22.78 -2.21
C VAL A 207 13.22 21.68 -2.02
N PRO A 208 12.83 20.41 -1.78
CA PRO A 208 13.77 19.32 -1.67
C PRO A 208 14.56 19.11 -2.95
N THR A 209 15.81 18.66 -2.79
CA THR A 209 16.71 18.30 -3.89
C THR A 209 16.60 16.81 -4.17
N ASP A 210 16.34 16.46 -5.44
CA ASP A 210 16.44 15.08 -5.95
C ASP A 210 17.91 14.68 -6.11
N ASN A 211 18.32 13.60 -5.45
CA ASN A 211 19.70 13.12 -5.47
C ASN A 211 20.01 12.20 -6.66
N GLY A 212 18.99 11.78 -7.43
CA GLY A 212 19.12 10.94 -8.62
C GLY A 212 19.35 9.45 -8.34
N ASP A 213 19.26 9.02 -7.08
CA ASP A 213 19.37 7.63 -6.63
C ASP A 213 18.08 7.09 -6.00
N GLY A 214 16.97 7.80 -6.17
CA GLY A 214 15.67 7.48 -5.55
C GLY A 214 15.48 8.14 -4.17
N THR A 215 16.43 8.95 -3.71
CA THR A 215 16.30 9.72 -2.46
C THR A 215 16.13 11.22 -2.71
N MET A 216 15.47 11.89 -1.76
CA MET A 216 15.22 13.33 -1.73
C MET A 216 15.82 13.94 -0.46
N THR A 217 16.48 15.09 -0.59
CA THR A 217 17.08 15.83 0.54
C THR A 217 16.38 17.17 0.75
N ALA A 218 15.84 17.43 1.95
CA ALA A 218 15.46 18.78 2.39
C ALA A 218 16.48 19.28 3.41
N ALA A 219 16.98 20.51 3.24
CA ALA A 219 17.93 21.11 4.17
C ALA A 219 17.64 22.59 4.31
N ASP A 220 17.28 23.04 5.51
CA ASP A 220 17.02 24.45 5.80
C ASP A 220 17.17 24.78 7.31
N THR A 221 16.69 25.95 7.74
CA THR A 221 16.72 26.43 9.13
C THR A 221 15.34 26.82 9.61
N THR A 222 14.83 26.13 10.62
CA THR A 222 13.53 26.44 11.22
C THR A 222 13.66 27.13 12.58
N GLY A 223 12.51 27.50 13.16
CA GLY A 223 12.40 28.11 14.48
C GLY A 223 12.56 29.64 14.50
N PRO A 224 12.22 30.31 15.63
CA PRO A 224 12.33 31.75 15.74
C PRO A 224 13.80 32.21 15.72
N ARG A 225 14.05 33.35 15.07
CA ARG A 225 15.36 34.03 15.09
C ARG A 225 15.88 34.25 16.52
N PRO A 226 17.20 34.32 16.77
CA PRO A 226 17.78 34.38 18.11
C PRO A 226 17.17 35.46 19.02
N ALA A 227 16.84 36.64 18.47
CA ALA A 227 16.24 37.75 19.21
C ALA A 227 14.86 37.44 19.80
N ASN A 228 14.18 36.40 19.29
CA ASN A 228 12.85 35.93 19.70
C ASN A 228 12.88 34.49 20.24
N ALA A 229 14.07 33.90 20.44
CA ALA A 229 14.26 32.50 20.82
C ALA A 229 14.22 32.26 22.34
N GLY A 230 14.06 31.00 22.75
CA GLY A 230 14.11 30.55 24.15
C GLY A 230 12.80 30.71 24.94
N GLY A 231 11.71 31.06 24.26
CA GLY A 231 10.35 31.14 24.82
C GLY A 231 9.57 29.83 24.72
N SER A 232 8.27 29.90 25.01
CA SER A 232 7.32 28.79 24.83
C SER A 232 6.77 28.67 23.41
N ASN A 233 7.24 29.51 22.49
CA ASN A 233 6.75 29.55 21.12
C ASN A 233 7.64 28.65 20.26
N PHE A 234 7.03 27.69 19.58
CA PHE A 234 7.68 26.82 18.63
C PHE A 234 7.21 27.21 17.23
N LEU A 235 8.16 27.33 16.31
CA LEU A 235 7.91 27.41 14.88
C LEU A 235 8.57 26.20 14.24
N GLY A 236 8.13 25.81 13.06
CA GLY A 236 8.61 24.59 12.44
C GLY A 236 8.37 24.54 10.95
N ASP A 237 8.93 23.52 10.34
CA ASP A 237 8.68 23.20 8.94
C ASP A 237 8.05 21.81 8.89
N ARG A 238 7.05 21.65 8.02
CA ARG A 238 6.38 20.38 7.78
C ARG A 238 6.62 19.92 6.36
N TYR A 239 6.95 18.65 6.22
CA TYR A 239 7.05 17.97 4.93
C TYR A 239 6.09 16.79 4.87
N ARG A 240 5.60 16.55 3.67
CA ARG A 240 4.86 15.35 3.29
C ARG A 240 5.79 14.45 2.50
N PHE A 241 5.81 13.16 2.83
CA PHE A 241 6.75 12.24 2.21
C PHE A 241 6.17 10.84 2.02
N SER A 242 6.76 10.10 1.09
CA SER A 242 6.58 8.66 0.92
C SER A 242 7.89 7.93 1.22
N GLY A 243 7.81 6.63 1.53
CA GLY A 243 8.98 5.79 1.85
C GLY A 243 9.53 6.00 3.27
N SER A 244 10.84 5.89 3.43
CA SER A 244 11.55 5.87 4.72
C SER A 244 12.45 7.08 4.93
N VAL A 245 12.60 7.49 6.19
CA VAL A 245 13.55 8.53 6.59
C VAL A 245 14.90 7.86 6.78
N GLU A 246 15.81 8.10 5.82
CA GLU A 246 17.16 7.53 5.83
C GLU A 246 18.10 8.30 6.76
N ARG A 247 17.84 9.59 6.95
CA ARG A 247 18.67 10.46 7.80
C ARG A 247 17.90 11.67 8.28
N LEU A 248 18.11 12.01 9.55
CA LEU A 248 17.71 13.29 10.11
C LEU A 248 18.87 13.85 10.95
N ASN A 249 19.47 14.93 10.47
CA ASN A 249 20.49 15.68 11.21
C ASN A 249 19.88 16.99 11.74
N LEU A 250 20.14 17.32 13.01
CA LEU A 250 19.67 18.54 13.66
C LEU A 250 20.85 19.31 14.25
N GLY A 251 21.00 20.57 13.88
CA GLY A 251 22.03 21.49 14.36
C GLY A 251 21.43 22.62 15.19
N TYR A 252 21.54 22.54 16.53
CA TYR A 252 21.04 23.58 17.44
C TYR A 252 21.84 23.63 18.76
N ASP A 253 21.77 24.76 19.47
CA ASP A 253 22.34 24.89 20.82
C ASP A 253 21.40 24.22 21.83
N VAL A 254 21.68 22.95 22.13
CA VAL A 254 20.94 22.13 23.12
C VAL A 254 20.89 22.73 24.53
N SER A 255 21.79 23.69 24.85
CA SER A 255 21.78 24.37 26.15
C SER A 255 20.82 25.55 26.20
N GLN A 256 20.35 26.03 25.04
CA GLN A 256 19.47 27.20 24.91
C GLN A 256 18.11 26.87 24.31
N TYR A 257 18.05 25.90 23.38
CA TYR A 257 16.87 25.63 22.56
C TYR A 257 16.38 24.19 22.70
N GLN A 258 15.10 24.01 22.38
CA GLN A 258 14.40 22.77 22.35
C GLN A 258 13.91 22.52 20.93
N VAL A 259 14.03 21.27 20.49
CA VAL A 259 13.53 20.78 19.22
C VAL A 259 12.61 19.61 19.50
N ASN A 260 11.47 19.56 18.82
CA ASN A 260 10.60 18.39 18.78
C ASN A 260 10.43 17.96 17.33
N VAL A 261 10.44 16.65 17.09
CA VAL A 261 10.18 16.07 15.78
C VAL A 261 8.90 15.27 15.88
N TYR A 262 7.96 15.54 14.98
CA TYR A 262 6.70 14.80 14.91
C TYR A 262 6.68 13.97 13.64
N LEU A 263 6.40 12.68 13.79
CA LEU A 263 6.13 11.78 12.67
C LEU A 263 4.65 11.39 12.75
N ASP A 264 3.88 11.73 11.71
CA ASP A 264 2.43 11.54 11.67
C ASP A 264 1.72 12.14 12.90
N GLU A 265 2.11 13.36 13.26
CA GLU A 265 1.63 14.13 14.42
C GLU A 265 1.99 13.54 15.79
N GLN A 266 2.80 12.48 15.85
CA GLN A 266 3.30 11.90 17.09
C GLN A 266 4.69 12.42 17.38
N ASN A 267 4.91 12.94 18.59
CA ASN A 267 6.23 13.40 19.01
C ASN A 267 7.17 12.21 19.20
N MET A 268 8.28 12.21 18.47
CA MET A 268 9.28 11.16 18.45
C MET A 268 10.61 11.70 18.95
N ASP A 269 11.45 10.83 19.52
CA ASP A 269 12.86 11.16 19.65
C ASP A 269 13.46 11.23 18.24
N PRO A 270 14.26 12.27 17.89
CA PRO A 270 14.90 12.34 16.58
C PRO A 270 15.69 11.09 16.19
N SER A 271 16.26 10.35 17.15
CA SER A 271 16.95 9.09 16.83
C SER A 271 16.00 7.98 16.42
N ASP A 272 14.77 7.98 16.92
CA ASP A 272 13.78 6.94 16.65
C ASP A 272 13.13 7.14 15.27
N VAL A 273 13.12 8.36 14.74
CA VAL A 273 12.54 8.67 13.41
C VAL A 273 13.22 7.89 12.28
N VAL A 274 14.52 7.61 12.40
CA VAL A 274 15.30 6.84 11.41
C VAL A 274 15.10 5.32 11.58
N HIS A 275 14.56 4.88 12.72
CA HIS A 275 14.40 3.46 13.07
C HIS A 275 12.95 2.97 13.03
N ASP A 276 11.97 3.88 13.06
CA ASP A 276 10.54 3.54 13.11
C ASP A 276 9.88 3.42 11.72
N ILE A 277 10.69 3.28 10.66
CA ILE A 277 10.23 3.19 9.26
C ILE A 277 10.93 2.05 8.53
#